data_AF-A0ABC9W920-F1
#
_entry.id   AF-A0ABC9W920-F1
#
_cell.length_a   1.000
_cell.length_b   1.000
_cell.length_c   1.000
_cell.angle_alpha   90.00
_cell.angle_beta   90.00
_cell.angle_gamma   90.00
#
_symmetry.space_group_name_H-M   'P 1'
#
loop_
_entity.id
_entity.type
_entity.pdbx_description
1 polymer ?
#
loop_
_entity_poly.entity_id
_entity_poly.type
_entity_poly.pdbx_seq_one_letter_code
_entity_poly.pdbx_strand_id
1 'polypeptide(L)'
;MSKWRPVMSGVPQGSVLGPALFNIFVSDMDSGIECTLSKFADDTKLCGVVDTLEGRDAIQRDLDRLERWAHANCMKFSQAKCKVLQMGQSQAQLQAQKANRVLGCIKRGVTSRLREVILPLYSALMRPHLEYCVQLWGPQDKKDMELLESPGKGKERKGKERKGKEREKKKRKEKKRKEKKRKEKKRKEKKRKEKKRKEKKRKEKKRKEKKRKEKKRKEKKRKEKREKRREKKRKEKKRREKKRKEKKRKEKKRKEKKRKEKKRKEKKRKEKKRKEKKKEKKRKEKKRKEKKRKEKKRKEKKRKEKKRKKKREKRRKEQLQPHPRHKITESQNGRGWKGPLEII
;
A
#
# COMPACT_ATOMS: atom_id res chain seq x y z
N MET A 1 -32.29 79.25 59.00
CA MET A 1 -31.76 79.17 57.63
C MET A 1 -30.62 78.15 57.60
N SER A 2 -30.47 77.36 56.53
CA SER A 2 -29.35 76.43 56.40
C SER A 2 -28.02 77.18 56.30
N LYS A 3 -26.93 76.57 56.76
CA LYS A 3 -25.58 77.15 56.65
C LYS A 3 -25.09 77.06 55.21
N TRP A 4 -24.46 78.13 54.71
CA TRP A 4 -23.81 78.14 53.39
C TRP A 4 -22.74 77.04 53.32
N ARG A 5 -22.69 76.31 52.20
CA ARG A 5 -21.65 75.33 51.90
C ARG A 5 -21.06 75.63 50.52
N PRO A 6 -19.73 75.53 50.34
CA PRO A 6 -19.12 75.65 49.03
C PRO A 6 -19.53 74.47 48.14
N VAL A 7 -19.95 74.76 46.91
CA VAL A 7 -20.23 73.76 45.88
C VAL A 7 -18.92 73.50 45.12
N MET A 8 -18.32 72.33 45.34
CA MET A 8 -17.02 71.98 44.75
C MET A 8 -17.13 71.52 43.29
N SER A 9 -18.32 71.06 42.86
CA SER A 9 -18.60 70.67 41.48
C SER A 9 -20.09 70.69 41.18
N GLY A 10 -20.43 70.90 39.90
CA GLY A 10 -21.80 70.94 39.40
C GLY A 10 -22.42 72.34 39.38
N VAL A 11 -23.52 72.48 38.63
CA VAL A 11 -24.32 73.71 38.56
C VAL A 11 -25.57 73.53 39.43
N PRO A 12 -25.99 74.55 40.21
CA PRO A 12 -27.22 74.48 41.00
C PRO A 12 -28.44 74.11 40.14
N GLN A 13 -29.21 73.13 40.60
CA GLN A 13 -30.43 72.70 39.93
C GLN A 13 -31.44 73.86 39.89
N GLY A 14 -32.01 74.13 38.72
CA GLY A 14 -32.91 75.28 38.50
C GLY A 14 -32.21 76.53 37.96
N SER A 15 -30.89 76.50 37.74
CA SER A 15 -30.18 77.56 37.02
C SER A 15 -30.61 77.63 35.54
N VAL A 16 -30.91 78.82 35.06
CA VAL A 16 -31.22 79.10 33.65
C VAL A 16 -30.03 78.76 32.73
N LEU A 17 -28.80 78.89 33.24
CA LEU A 17 -27.57 78.61 32.49
C LEU A 17 -27.12 77.15 32.57
N GLY A 18 -27.68 76.36 33.51
CA GLY A 18 -27.30 74.97 33.72
C GLY A 18 -27.35 74.10 32.46
N PRO A 19 -28.46 74.12 31.69
CA PRO A 19 -28.55 73.33 30.45
C PRO A 19 -27.51 73.73 29.39
N ALA A 20 -27.22 75.03 29.23
CA ALA A 20 -26.25 75.51 28.25
C ALA A 20 -24.82 75.10 28.63
N LEU A 21 -24.44 75.26 29.90
CA LEU A 21 -23.14 74.84 30.42
C LEU A 21 -22.95 73.32 30.31
N PHE A 22 -24.00 72.55 30.57
CA PHE A 22 -23.99 71.11 30.39
C PHE A 22 -23.75 70.71 28.92
N ASN A 23 -24.44 71.36 27.97
CA ASN A 23 -24.24 71.11 26.55
C ASN A 23 -22.81 71.43 26.07
N ILE A 24 -22.19 72.49 26.60
CA ILE A 24 -20.79 72.81 26.32
C ILE A 24 -19.87 71.73 26.88
N PHE A 25 -20.10 71.32 28.13
CA PHE A 25 -19.30 70.28 28.80
C PHE A 25 -19.33 68.92 28.08
N VAL A 26 -20.45 68.54 27.46
CA VAL A 26 -20.58 67.27 26.72
C VAL A 26 -20.33 67.40 25.22
N SER A 27 -19.84 68.56 24.76
CA SER A 27 -19.77 68.90 23.34
C SER A 27 -18.74 68.05 22.58
N ASP A 28 -17.64 67.65 23.22
CA ASP A 28 -16.53 66.86 22.66
C ASP A 28 -16.68 65.34 22.84
N MET A 29 -17.72 64.89 23.54
CA MET A 29 -17.99 63.48 23.87
C MET A 29 -18.05 62.55 22.63
N ASP A 30 -18.47 63.07 21.48
CA ASP A 30 -18.57 62.33 20.21
C ASP A 30 -17.27 62.28 19.40
N SER A 31 -16.19 62.88 19.92
CA SER A 31 -14.90 62.88 19.24
C SER A 31 -14.40 61.45 19.01
N GLY A 32 -14.24 61.09 17.74
CA GLY A 32 -13.75 59.78 17.32
C GLY A 32 -14.75 58.63 17.48
N ILE A 33 -16.05 58.89 17.63
CA ILE A 33 -17.09 57.85 17.56
C ILE A 33 -17.34 57.46 16.10
N GLU A 34 -17.30 56.15 15.80
CA GLU A 34 -17.52 55.60 14.45
C GLU A 34 -19.02 55.45 14.12
N CYS A 35 -19.83 55.10 15.12
CA CYS A 35 -21.27 54.89 15.02
C CYS A 35 -22.06 56.20 15.13
N THR A 36 -23.37 56.16 14.85
CA THR A 36 -24.24 57.34 15.00
C THR A 36 -24.53 57.59 16.48
N LEU A 37 -24.01 58.70 17.02
CA LEU A 37 -24.33 59.19 18.37
C LEU A 37 -25.40 60.29 18.30
N SER A 38 -26.40 60.20 19.18
CA SER A 38 -27.41 61.25 19.38
C SER A 38 -27.47 61.60 20.86
N LYS A 39 -27.34 62.89 21.19
CA LYS A 39 -27.28 63.43 22.55
C LYS A 39 -28.50 64.33 22.80
N PHE A 40 -29.15 64.18 23.94
CA PHE A 40 -30.19 65.09 24.42
C PHE A 40 -30.11 65.20 25.94
N ALA A 41 -29.61 66.32 26.45
CA ALA A 41 -29.26 66.47 27.87
C ALA A 41 -28.42 65.25 28.35
N ASP A 42 -28.77 64.63 29.47
CA ASP A 42 -28.09 63.46 30.02
C ASP A 42 -28.33 62.16 29.24
N ASP A 43 -29.33 62.13 28.35
CA ASP A 43 -29.64 60.97 27.52
C ASP A 43 -28.75 60.92 26.27
N THR A 44 -27.96 59.86 26.17
CA THR A 44 -27.10 59.58 25.00
C THR A 44 -27.48 58.25 24.35
N LYS A 45 -27.66 58.25 23.03
CA LYS A 45 -28.01 57.06 22.22
C LYS A 45 -26.91 56.78 21.21
N LEU A 46 -26.31 55.61 21.30
CA LEU A 46 -25.35 55.09 20.33
C LEU A 46 -26.03 54.06 19.42
N CYS A 47 -26.01 54.29 18.11
CA CYS A 47 -26.71 53.51 17.11
C CYS A 47 -25.75 53.05 16.01
N GLY A 48 -25.74 51.75 15.70
CA GLY A 48 -24.96 51.18 14.61
C GLY A 48 -25.63 49.94 14.00
N VAL A 49 -25.24 49.59 12.78
CA VAL A 49 -25.74 48.39 12.10
C VAL A 49 -24.92 47.18 12.55
N VAL A 50 -25.59 46.14 13.07
CA VAL A 50 -24.96 45.00 13.79
C VAL A 50 -25.13 43.67 13.03
N ASP A 51 -25.35 43.73 11.72
CA ASP A 51 -25.54 42.56 10.87
C ASP A 51 -24.22 41.84 10.52
N THR A 52 -23.09 42.51 10.71
CA THR A 52 -21.73 41.99 10.56
C THR A 52 -20.99 41.92 11.91
N LEU A 53 -19.88 41.17 11.95
CA LEU A 53 -18.98 41.17 13.11
C LEU A 53 -18.27 42.52 13.26
N GLU A 54 -17.85 43.12 12.14
CA GLU A 54 -17.24 44.45 12.12
C GLU A 54 -18.14 45.52 12.76
N GLY A 55 -19.45 45.49 12.48
CA GLY A 55 -20.41 46.41 13.10
C GLY A 55 -20.60 46.20 14.61
N ARG A 56 -20.44 44.97 15.12
CA ARG A 56 -20.44 44.70 16.57
C ARG A 56 -19.20 45.28 17.23
N ASP A 57 -18.05 45.04 16.61
CA ASP A 57 -16.75 45.48 17.12
C ASP A 57 -16.67 47.01 17.11
N ALA A 58 -17.23 47.67 16.08
CA ALA A 58 -17.33 49.13 16.02
C ALA A 58 -18.16 49.72 17.18
N ILE A 59 -19.34 49.16 17.47
CA ILE A 59 -20.18 49.62 18.60
C ILE A 59 -19.45 49.42 19.93
N GLN A 60 -18.78 48.29 20.12
CA GLN A 60 -18.04 48.05 21.35
C GLN A 60 -16.88 49.04 21.52
N ARG A 61 -16.10 49.29 20.46
CA ARG A 61 -15.02 50.29 20.48
C ARG A 61 -15.54 51.67 20.87
N ASP A 62 -16.69 52.07 20.34
CA ASP A 62 -17.30 53.37 20.64
C ASP A 62 -17.81 53.44 22.08
N LEU A 63 -18.41 52.36 22.61
CA LEU A 63 -18.78 52.29 24.03
C LEU A 63 -17.55 52.43 24.95
N ASP A 64 -16.43 51.77 24.61
CA ASP A 64 -15.19 51.86 25.37
C ASP A 64 -14.58 53.28 25.29
N ARG A 65 -14.73 53.97 24.14
CA ARG A 65 -14.31 55.38 24.00
C ARG A 65 -15.16 56.30 24.88
N LEU A 66 -16.48 56.13 24.88
CA LEU A 66 -17.40 56.91 25.73
C LEU A 66 -17.12 56.68 27.22
N GLU A 67 -16.86 55.43 27.64
CA GLU A 67 -16.51 55.12 29.02
C GLU A 67 -15.20 55.79 29.44
N ARG A 68 -14.17 55.75 28.59
CA ARG A 68 -12.92 56.47 28.83
C ARG A 68 -13.11 57.98 28.94
N TRP A 69 -13.91 58.58 28.04
CA TRP A 69 -14.22 60.01 28.08
C TRP A 69 -14.98 60.36 29.37
N ALA A 70 -15.96 59.55 29.79
CA ALA A 70 -16.69 59.77 31.04
C ALA A 70 -15.76 59.70 32.25
N HIS A 71 -14.85 58.72 32.29
CA HIS A 71 -13.86 58.60 33.37
C HIS A 71 -12.93 59.82 33.44
N ALA A 72 -12.43 60.29 32.29
CA ALA A 72 -11.58 61.49 32.21
C ALA A 72 -12.32 62.77 32.66
N ASN A 73 -13.61 62.86 32.38
CA ASN A 73 -14.46 64.00 32.74
C ASN A 73 -15.18 63.82 34.09
N CYS A 74 -14.76 62.86 34.92
CA CYS A 74 -15.35 62.56 36.23
C CYS A 74 -16.87 62.28 36.20
N MET A 75 -17.39 61.79 35.07
CA MET A 75 -18.76 61.32 34.91
C MET A 75 -18.86 59.81 35.01
N LYS A 76 -20.04 59.31 35.36
CA LYS A 76 -20.32 57.87 35.47
C LYS A 76 -21.60 57.53 34.73
N PHE A 77 -21.51 56.61 33.77
CA PHE A 77 -22.70 56.01 33.19
C PHE A 77 -23.37 55.09 34.18
N SER A 78 -24.70 55.23 34.31
CA SER A 78 -25.49 54.33 35.15
C SER A 78 -25.80 53.05 34.37
N GLN A 79 -24.98 52.01 34.57
CA GLN A 79 -25.15 50.71 33.91
C GLN A 79 -26.57 50.13 34.07
N ALA A 80 -27.21 50.32 35.23
CA ALA A 80 -28.59 49.87 35.48
C ALA A 80 -29.64 50.56 34.57
N LYS A 81 -29.37 51.82 34.17
CA LYS A 81 -30.23 52.63 33.30
C LYS A 81 -29.89 52.46 31.83
N CYS A 82 -28.65 52.13 31.48
CA CYS A 82 -28.25 51.81 30.11
C CYS A 82 -28.98 50.56 29.60
N LYS A 83 -29.74 50.68 28.52
CA LYS A 83 -30.47 49.56 27.90
C LYS A 83 -30.09 49.42 26.44
N VAL A 84 -29.84 48.19 26.02
CA VAL A 84 -29.62 47.85 24.60
C VAL A 84 -30.98 47.68 23.93
N LEU A 85 -31.25 48.50 22.92
CA LEU A 85 -32.46 48.41 22.11
C LEU A 85 -32.12 47.86 20.72
N GLN A 86 -32.58 46.64 20.44
CA GLN A 86 -32.45 46.05 19.11
C GLN A 86 -33.56 46.58 18.19
N MET A 87 -33.16 47.41 17.23
CA MET A 87 -34.05 47.98 16.22
C MET A 87 -34.14 47.04 15.01
N GLY A 88 -35.33 46.49 14.75
CA GLY A 88 -35.54 45.53 13.66
C GLY A 88 -36.95 44.93 13.61
N GLN A 89 -37.21 44.06 12.63
CA GLN A 89 -38.54 43.48 12.39
C GLN A 89 -39.14 42.72 13.59
N SER A 90 -38.32 42.29 14.55
CA SER A 90 -38.75 41.59 15.76
C SER A 90 -39.43 42.49 16.79
N GLN A 91 -38.97 43.73 16.98
CA GLN A 91 -39.52 44.63 18.00
C GLN A 91 -40.89 45.21 17.60
N ALA A 92 -41.07 45.57 16.31
CA ALA A 92 -42.40 45.91 15.79
C ALA A 92 -43.39 44.75 15.91
N GLN A 93 -42.92 43.52 15.71
CA GLN A 93 -43.79 42.35 15.87
C GLN A 93 -44.21 42.17 17.32
N LEU A 94 -43.31 42.41 18.28
CA LEU A 94 -43.62 42.31 19.70
C LEU A 94 -44.63 43.38 20.15
N GLN A 95 -44.45 44.64 19.73
CA GLN A 95 -45.40 45.71 20.05
C GLN A 95 -46.76 45.48 19.37
N ALA A 96 -46.76 45.03 18.11
CA ALA A 96 -47.98 44.61 17.44
C ALA A 96 -48.66 43.43 18.15
N GLN A 97 -47.91 42.48 18.72
CA GLN A 97 -48.48 41.39 19.52
C GLN A 97 -49.12 41.88 20.82
N LYS A 98 -48.47 42.79 21.56
CA LYS A 98 -49.04 43.40 22.77
C LYS A 98 -50.33 44.14 22.46
N ALA A 99 -50.32 44.96 21.42
CA ALA A 99 -51.48 45.66 20.90
C ALA A 99 -52.62 44.67 20.53
N ASN A 100 -52.30 43.59 19.80
CA ASN A 100 -53.30 42.57 19.46
C ASN A 100 -53.85 41.82 20.69
N ARG A 101 -53.05 41.65 21.75
CA ARG A 101 -53.50 41.02 23.00
C ARG A 101 -54.48 41.93 23.74
N VAL A 102 -54.18 43.22 23.87
CA VAL A 102 -55.10 44.22 24.46
C VAL A 102 -56.40 44.30 23.66
N LEU A 103 -56.31 44.36 22.32
CA LEU A 103 -57.47 44.28 21.45
C LEU A 103 -58.28 42.99 21.66
N GLY A 104 -57.61 41.86 21.87
CA GLY A 104 -58.25 40.59 22.21
C GLY A 104 -58.98 40.63 23.55
N CYS A 105 -58.42 41.32 24.56
CA CYS A 105 -59.08 41.52 25.85
C CYS A 105 -60.32 42.42 25.71
N ILE A 106 -60.23 43.55 25.00
CA ILE A 106 -61.36 44.44 24.76
C ILE A 106 -62.50 43.70 24.04
N LYS A 107 -62.18 42.90 23.01
CA LYS A 107 -63.17 42.10 22.27
C LYS A 107 -63.86 41.01 23.08
N ARG A 108 -63.22 40.51 24.14
CA ARG A 108 -63.78 39.48 25.02
C ARG A 108 -64.50 40.06 26.23
N GLY A 109 -64.03 41.19 26.75
CA GLY A 109 -64.54 41.81 27.98
C GLY A 109 -65.66 42.83 27.75
N VAL A 110 -65.77 43.42 26.56
CA VAL A 110 -66.83 44.39 26.25
C VAL A 110 -67.93 43.70 25.44
N THR A 111 -69.09 43.51 26.05
CA THR A 111 -70.28 42.89 25.42
C THR A 111 -70.94 43.83 24.41
N SER A 112 -70.90 45.15 24.66
CA SER A 112 -71.46 46.14 23.75
C SER A 112 -70.56 46.35 22.52
N ARG A 113 -71.18 46.32 21.33
CA ARG A 113 -70.47 46.57 20.05
C ARG A 113 -70.69 47.97 19.49
N LEU A 114 -71.22 48.87 20.32
CA LEU A 114 -71.52 50.23 19.91
C LEU A 114 -70.23 51.00 19.62
N ARG A 115 -70.22 51.66 18.46
CA ARG A 115 -69.07 52.37 17.91
C ARG A 115 -68.58 53.47 18.86
N GLU A 116 -69.49 54.08 19.59
CA GLU A 116 -69.25 55.16 20.56
C GLU A 116 -68.49 54.69 21.81
N VAL A 117 -68.59 53.40 22.18
CA VAL A 117 -67.90 52.84 23.35
C VAL A 117 -66.56 52.22 22.95
N ILE A 118 -66.52 51.53 21.81
CA ILE A 118 -65.31 50.84 21.35
C ILE A 118 -64.22 51.82 20.89
N LEU A 119 -64.58 52.93 20.25
CA LEU A 119 -63.59 53.86 19.69
C LEU A 119 -62.78 54.62 20.75
N PRO A 120 -63.39 55.15 21.84
CA PRO A 120 -62.64 55.76 22.93
C PRO A 120 -61.77 54.74 23.67
N LEU A 121 -62.28 53.54 23.97
CA LEU A 121 -61.51 52.47 24.61
C LEU A 121 -60.32 52.01 23.76
N TYR A 122 -60.52 51.88 22.45
CA TYR A 122 -59.43 51.57 21.51
C TYR A 122 -58.39 52.69 21.49
N SER A 123 -58.82 53.94 21.44
CA SER A 123 -57.91 55.10 21.41
C SER A 123 -57.17 55.30 22.73
N ALA A 124 -57.79 55.07 23.88
CA ALA A 124 -57.13 55.20 25.17
C ALA A 124 -56.10 54.07 25.41
N LEU A 125 -56.42 52.83 24.99
CA LEU A 125 -55.61 51.66 25.36
C LEU A 125 -54.60 51.24 24.29
N MET A 126 -54.88 51.48 23.00
CA MET A 126 -54.01 51.05 21.91
C MET A 126 -53.09 52.14 21.40
N ARG A 127 -53.56 53.40 21.45
CA ARG A 127 -52.85 54.54 20.88
C ARG A 127 -51.53 54.85 21.61
N PRO A 128 -51.42 54.75 22.95
CA PRO A 128 -50.13 54.89 23.63
C PRO A 128 -49.08 53.86 23.18
N HIS A 129 -49.49 52.61 22.92
CA HIS A 129 -48.60 51.56 22.43
C HIS A 129 -48.15 51.80 20.97
N LEU A 130 -48.98 52.46 20.16
CA LEU A 130 -48.69 52.74 18.75
C LEU A 130 -47.95 54.07 18.57
N GLU A 131 -48.26 55.10 19.36
CA GLU A 131 -47.61 56.42 19.32
C GLU A 131 -46.21 56.38 19.93
N TYR A 132 -45.98 55.61 21.01
CA TYR A 132 -44.62 55.32 21.49
C TYR A 132 -43.76 54.65 20.40
N CYS A 133 -44.38 53.86 19.51
CA CYS A 133 -43.66 53.27 18.37
C CYS A 133 -43.35 54.29 17.26
N VAL A 134 -44.08 55.40 17.14
CA VAL A 134 -43.82 56.40 16.08
C VAL A 134 -42.52 57.19 16.35
N GLN A 135 -42.26 57.56 17.60
CA GLN A 135 -41.03 58.28 17.98
C GLN A 135 -39.75 57.44 17.80
N LEU A 136 -39.86 56.11 17.83
CA LEU A 136 -38.74 55.18 17.68
C LEU A 136 -38.52 54.73 16.22
N TRP A 137 -39.50 54.94 15.32
CA TRP A 137 -39.50 54.38 13.96
C TRP A 137 -39.36 55.42 12.84
N GLY A 138 -39.28 56.72 13.17
CA GLY A 138 -38.90 57.82 12.28
C GLY A 138 -39.25 57.60 10.80
N PRO A 139 -40.49 57.82 10.36
CA PRO A 139 -40.83 57.67 8.95
C PRO A 139 -40.15 58.82 8.17
N GLN A 140 -39.01 58.55 7.53
CA GLN A 140 -38.26 59.54 6.74
C GLN A 140 -38.88 59.85 5.36
N ASP A 141 -40.15 59.50 5.12
CA ASP A 141 -40.84 59.84 3.87
C ASP A 141 -41.87 60.96 4.11
N LYS A 142 -41.67 62.12 3.45
CA LYS A 142 -42.60 63.27 3.42
C LYS A 142 -44.05 62.94 3.04
N LYS A 143 -44.32 61.73 2.53
CA LYS A 143 -45.65 61.25 2.15
C LYS A 143 -46.55 60.87 3.34
N ASP A 144 -45.97 60.61 4.51
CA ASP A 144 -46.75 60.21 5.70
C ASP A 144 -47.24 61.41 6.53
N MET A 145 -46.58 62.57 6.42
CA MET A 145 -46.99 63.81 7.09
C MET A 145 -48.21 64.46 6.40
N GLU A 146 -48.25 64.43 5.07
CA GLU A 146 -49.31 65.05 4.25
C GLU A 146 -50.65 64.28 4.29
N LEU A 147 -50.69 63.08 4.90
CA LEU A 147 -51.90 62.29 5.06
C LEU A 147 -52.74 62.69 6.29
N LEU A 148 -52.17 63.49 7.20
CA LEU A 148 -52.82 63.92 8.45
C LEU A 148 -53.59 65.24 8.34
N GLU A 149 -53.38 66.02 7.27
CA GLU A 149 -53.79 67.42 7.20
C GLU A 149 -54.83 67.75 6.09
N SER A 150 -55.71 66.82 5.72
CA SER A 150 -56.78 67.11 4.75
C SER A 150 -58.08 66.33 4.98
N PRO A 151 -59.11 66.94 5.59
CA PRO A 151 -60.42 66.34 5.79
C PRO A 151 -61.30 66.56 4.54
N GLY A 152 -61.13 65.75 3.49
CA GLY A 152 -61.96 65.94 2.29
C GLY A 152 -61.98 64.84 1.22
N LYS A 153 -61.23 63.74 1.37
CA LYS A 153 -61.20 62.63 0.38
C LYS A 153 -61.36 61.24 1.03
N GLY A 154 -62.00 61.19 2.20
CA GLY A 154 -61.92 60.08 3.15
C GLY A 154 -62.61 58.77 2.75
N LYS A 155 -63.65 58.77 1.91
CA LYS A 155 -64.36 57.52 1.54
C LYS A 155 -63.70 56.81 0.35
N GLU A 156 -63.26 57.54 -0.66
CA GLU A 156 -62.57 56.97 -1.83
C GLU A 156 -61.10 56.59 -1.54
N ARG A 157 -60.38 57.39 -0.73
CA ARG A 157 -59.01 57.06 -0.29
C ARG A 157 -58.96 55.85 0.66
N LYS A 158 -59.88 55.70 1.62
CA LYS A 158 -59.92 54.52 2.51
C LYS A 158 -60.16 53.20 1.75
N GLY A 159 -60.94 53.24 0.67
CA GLY A 159 -61.12 52.11 -0.24
C GLY A 159 -59.84 51.76 -1.03
N LYS A 160 -59.16 52.78 -1.58
CA LYS A 160 -57.88 52.63 -2.31
C LYS A 160 -56.74 52.17 -1.38
N GLU A 161 -56.70 52.66 -0.14
CA GLU A 161 -55.70 52.32 0.88
C GLU A 161 -55.89 50.90 1.44
N ARG A 162 -57.14 50.48 1.72
CA ARG A 162 -57.44 49.07 2.06
C ARG A 162 -57.05 48.12 0.93
N LYS A 163 -57.40 48.46 -0.32
CA LYS A 163 -56.96 47.70 -1.51
C LYS A 163 -55.43 47.71 -1.67
N GLY A 164 -54.76 48.82 -1.33
CA GLY A 164 -53.30 48.94 -1.32
C GLY A 164 -52.63 48.02 -0.30
N LYS A 165 -53.06 48.07 0.97
CA LYS A 165 -52.58 47.22 2.06
C LYS A 165 -52.83 45.73 1.78
N GLU A 166 -53.97 45.38 1.17
CA GLU A 166 -54.26 44.01 0.76
C GLU A 166 -53.36 43.52 -0.39
N ARG A 167 -53.14 44.37 -1.41
CA ARG A 167 -52.19 44.11 -2.51
C ARG A 167 -50.78 43.94 -1.98
N GLU A 168 -50.34 44.74 -1.02
CA GLU A 168 -49.02 44.65 -0.42
C GLU A 168 -48.85 43.37 0.42
N LYS A 169 -49.87 43.00 1.20
CA LYS A 169 -49.92 41.72 1.94
C LYS A 169 -49.88 40.51 0.99
N LYS A 170 -50.59 40.57 -0.15
CA LYS A 170 -50.49 39.57 -1.23
C LYS A 170 -49.07 39.51 -1.81
N LYS A 171 -48.45 40.64 -2.15
CA LYS A 171 -47.06 40.72 -2.63
C LYS A 171 -46.06 40.14 -1.63
N ARG A 172 -46.19 40.44 -0.33
CA ARG A 172 -45.30 39.90 0.73
C ARG A 172 -45.47 38.39 0.90
N LYS A 173 -46.71 37.87 0.86
CA LYS A 173 -46.98 36.42 0.86
C LYS A 173 -46.38 35.73 -0.37
N GLU A 174 -46.50 36.35 -1.53
CA GLU A 174 -45.93 35.85 -2.78
C GLU A 174 -44.39 35.82 -2.74
N LYS A 175 -43.75 36.89 -2.23
CA LYS A 175 -42.28 36.95 -2.03
C LYS A 175 -41.79 35.83 -1.10
N LYS A 176 -42.48 35.61 0.03
CA LYS A 176 -42.18 34.48 0.95
C LYS A 176 -42.35 33.11 0.26
N ARG A 177 -43.41 32.93 -0.54
CA ARG A 177 -43.64 31.68 -1.31
C ARG A 177 -42.54 31.45 -2.34
N LYS A 178 -42.12 32.49 -3.08
CA LYS A 178 -41.01 32.43 -4.05
C LYS A 178 -39.68 32.11 -3.37
N GLU A 179 -39.40 32.70 -2.22
CA GLU A 179 -38.19 32.42 -1.43
C GLU A 179 -38.16 30.96 -0.92
N LYS A 180 -39.28 30.45 -0.39
CA LYS A 180 -39.41 29.04 0.05
C LYS A 180 -39.15 28.08 -1.13
N LYS A 181 -39.74 28.34 -2.30
CA LYS A 181 -39.49 27.58 -3.54
C LYS A 181 -38.01 27.63 -3.95
N ARG A 182 -37.34 28.79 -3.86
CA ARG A 182 -35.90 28.94 -4.18
C ARG A 182 -35.02 28.13 -3.22
N LYS A 183 -35.29 28.18 -1.91
CA LYS A 183 -34.57 27.39 -0.89
C LYS A 183 -34.76 25.89 -1.11
N GLU A 184 -35.97 25.45 -1.45
CA GLU A 184 -36.25 24.05 -1.75
C GLU A 184 -35.51 23.58 -3.02
N LYS A 185 -35.50 24.38 -4.10
CA LYS A 185 -34.75 24.08 -5.33
C LYS A 185 -33.26 23.93 -5.05
N LYS A 186 -32.66 24.84 -4.27
CA LYS A 186 -31.24 24.75 -3.83
C LYS A 186 -30.98 23.47 -3.02
N ARG A 187 -31.87 23.09 -2.10
CA ARG A 187 -31.73 21.85 -1.31
C ARG A 187 -31.80 20.59 -2.19
N LYS A 188 -32.73 20.54 -3.15
CA LYS A 188 -32.85 19.43 -4.12
C LYS A 188 -31.60 19.32 -5.01
N GLU A 189 -31.07 20.46 -5.46
CA GLU A 189 -29.85 20.49 -6.26
C GLU A 189 -28.62 19.99 -5.47
N LYS A 190 -28.44 20.44 -4.21
CA LYS A 190 -27.37 19.95 -3.33
C LYS A 190 -27.45 18.43 -3.13
N LYS A 191 -28.66 17.90 -2.85
CA LYS A 191 -28.89 16.44 -2.75
C LYS A 191 -28.55 15.70 -4.06
N ARG A 192 -28.89 16.25 -5.23
CA ARG A 192 -28.56 15.66 -6.54
C ARG A 192 -27.06 15.62 -6.78
N LYS A 193 -26.34 16.73 -6.49
CA LYS A 193 -24.87 16.80 -6.61
C LYS A 193 -24.18 15.79 -5.68
N GLU A 194 -24.66 15.65 -4.45
CA GLU A 194 -24.13 14.69 -3.49
C GLU A 194 -24.34 13.24 -3.95
N LYS A 195 -25.55 12.89 -4.43
CA LYS A 195 -25.83 11.56 -5.02
C LYS A 195 -24.87 11.26 -6.18
N LYS A 196 -24.68 12.20 -7.12
CA LYS A 196 -23.72 12.05 -8.23
C LYS A 196 -22.28 11.84 -7.74
N ARG A 197 -21.84 12.57 -6.71
CA ARG A 197 -20.50 12.42 -6.11
C ARG A 197 -20.32 11.03 -5.47
N LYS A 198 -21.32 10.56 -4.71
CA LYS A 198 -21.32 9.21 -4.10
C LYS A 198 -21.28 8.12 -5.16
N GLU A 199 -22.04 8.27 -6.24
CA GLU A 199 -22.04 7.32 -7.36
C GLU A 199 -20.69 7.28 -8.09
N LYS A 200 -20.07 8.44 -8.37
CA LYS A 200 -18.73 8.52 -8.97
C LYS A 200 -17.69 7.81 -8.11
N LYS A 201 -17.69 8.04 -6.79
CA LYS A 201 -16.82 7.34 -5.82
C LYS A 201 -17.05 5.82 -5.85
N ARG A 202 -18.31 5.35 -5.88
CA ARG A 202 -18.64 3.91 -5.95
C ARG A 202 -18.13 3.28 -7.26
N LYS A 203 -18.33 3.95 -8.40
CA LYS A 203 -17.83 3.50 -9.71
C LYS A 203 -16.30 3.42 -9.74
N GLU A 204 -15.61 4.40 -9.16
CA GLU A 204 -14.15 4.41 -9.05
C GLU A 204 -13.61 3.27 -8.17
N LYS A 205 -14.23 3.04 -6.99
CA LYS A 205 -13.88 1.91 -6.10
C LYS A 205 -14.02 0.56 -6.82
N LYS A 206 -15.12 0.36 -7.56
CA LYS A 206 -15.33 -0.84 -8.40
C LYS A 206 -14.26 -0.98 -9.49
N ARG A 207 -13.88 0.11 -10.17
CA ARG A 207 -12.81 0.09 -11.19
C ARG A 207 -11.45 -0.28 -10.58
N LYS A 208 -11.08 0.31 -9.43
CA LYS A 208 -9.83 -0.01 -8.70
C LYS A 208 -9.80 -1.48 -8.25
N GLU A 209 -10.92 -1.99 -7.75
CA GLU A 209 -11.04 -3.40 -7.35
C GLU A 209 -10.88 -4.36 -8.53
N LYS A 210 -11.53 -4.08 -9.68
CA LYS A 210 -11.36 -4.86 -10.92
C LYS A 210 -9.89 -4.90 -11.36
N LYS A 211 -9.19 -3.74 -11.39
CA LYS A 211 -7.75 -3.66 -11.71
C LYS A 211 -6.90 -4.49 -10.74
N ARG A 212 -7.19 -4.44 -9.43
CA ARG A 212 -6.47 -5.24 -8.41
C ARG A 212 -6.67 -6.75 -8.64
N LYS A 213 -7.90 -7.20 -8.90
CA LYS A 213 -8.21 -8.61 -9.21
C LYS A 213 -7.50 -9.08 -10.47
N GLU A 214 -7.47 -8.26 -11.52
CA GLU A 214 -6.76 -8.57 -12.76
C GLU A 214 -5.24 -8.68 -12.56
N LYS A 215 -4.63 -7.74 -11.82
CA LYS A 215 -3.19 -7.80 -11.47
C LYS A 215 -2.85 -9.09 -10.72
N LYS A 216 -3.67 -9.48 -9.71
CA LYS A 216 -3.53 -10.75 -8.98
C LYS A 216 -3.62 -11.97 -9.91
N ARG A 217 -4.59 -12.00 -10.82
CA ARG A 217 -4.74 -13.09 -11.82
C ARG A 217 -3.52 -13.20 -12.74
N LYS A 218 -3.03 -12.06 -13.26
CA LYS A 218 -1.81 -12.00 -14.10
C LYS A 218 -0.58 -12.47 -13.34
N GLU A 219 -0.43 -12.10 -12.07
CA GLU A 219 0.67 -12.54 -11.22
C GLU A 219 0.63 -14.06 -10.94
N LYS A 220 -0.55 -14.61 -10.62
CA LYS A 220 -0.74 -16.07 -10.44
C LYS A 220 -0.32 -16.84 -11.69
N LYS A 221 -0.77 -16.41 -12.88
CA LYS A 221 -0.37 -17.01 -14.17
C LYS A 221 1.14 -16.93 -14.41
N ARG A 222 1.80 -15.82 -14.04
CA ARG A 222 3.26 -15.67 -14.15
C ARG A 222 4.01 -16.61 -13.20
N LYS A 223 3.54 -16.77 -11.96
CA LYS A 223 4.13 -17.70 -10.97
C LYS A 223 4.04 -19.15 -11.46
N GLU A 224 2.87 -19.57 -11.92
CA GLU A 224 2.66 -20.91 -12.47
C GLU A 224 3.56 -21.18 -13.69
N LYS A 225 3.67 -20.23 -14.64
CA LYS A 225 4.62 -20.35 -15.77
C LYS A 225 6.08 -20.47 -15.32
N ARG A 226 6.50 -19.72 -14.29
CA ARG A 226 7.86 -19.80 -13.73
C ARG A 226 8.11 -21.17 -13.09
N GLU A 227 7.13 -21.72 -12.38
CA GLU A 227 7.21 -23.02 -11.75
C GLU A 227 7.33 -24.16 -12.78
N LYS A 228 6.48 -24.18 -13.82
CA LYS A 228 6.58 -25.14 -14.93
C LYS A 228 7.97 -25.08 -15.61
N ARG A 229 8.53 -23.88 -15.81
CA ARG A 229 9.90 -23.71 -16.35
C ARG A 229 10.97 -24.28 -15.41
N ARG A 230 10.86 -24.06 -14.09
CA ARG A 230 11.79 -24.61 -13.08
C ARG A 230 11.72 -26.13 -13.06
N GLU A 231 10.54 -26.70 -13.14
CA GLU A 231 10.34 -28.15 -13.18
C GLU A 231 10.95 -28.79 -14.45
N LYS A 232 10.72 -28.16 -15.63
CA LYS A 232 11.34 -28.60 -16.89
C LYS A 232 12.87 -28.61 -16.79
N LYS A 233 13.48 -27.54 -16.24
CA LYS A 233 14.93 -27.48 -16.00
C LYS A 233 15.43 -28.57 -15.04
N ARG A 234 14.69 -28.85 -13.96
CA ARG A 234 15.02 -29.94 -13.01
C ARG A 234 14.99 -31.30 -13.70
N LYS A 235 13.93 -31.60 -14.46
CA LYS A 235 13.79 -32.85 -15.23
C LYS A 235 14.92 -33.02 -16.25
N GLU A 236 15.29 -31.95 -16.95
CA GLU A 236 16.40 -31.96 -17.90
C GLU A 236 17.75 -32.21 -17.23
N LYS A 237 18.05 -31.54 -16.10
CA LYS A 237 19.26 -31.76 -15.31
C LYS A 237 19.39 -33.23 -14.88
N LYS A 238 18.31 -33.83 -14.36
CA LYS A 238 18.27 -35.27 -14.00
C LYS A 238 18.56 -36.18 -15.20
N ARG A 239 17.96 -35.90 -16.36
CA ARG A 239 18.22 -36.66 -17.61
C ARG A 239 19.69 -36.57 -18.04
N ARG A 240 20.27 -35.36 -18.04
CA ARG A 240 21.70 -35.14 -18.39
C ARG A 240 22.62 -35.89 -17.42
N GLU A 241 22.32 -35.88 -16.13
CA GLU A 241 23.10 -36.59 -15.12
C GLU A 241 23.03 -38.13 -15.31
N LYS A 242 21.84 -38.67 -15.59
CA LYS A 242 21.66 -40.11 -15.90
C LYS A 242 22.50 -40.52 -17.11
N LYS A 243 22.45 -39.75 -18.21
CA LYS A 243 23.27 -39.96 -19.41
C LYS A 243 24.77 -39.92 -19.09
N ARG A 244 25.23 -38.97 -18.26
CA ARG A 244 26.64 -38.87 -17.84
C ARG A 244 27.09 -40.09 -17.04
N LYS A 245 26.27 -40.55 -16.08
CA LYS A 245 26.55 -41.76 -15.27
C LYS A 245 26.62 -43.01 -16.15
N GLU A 246 25.72 -43.14 -17.13
CA GLU A 246 25.72 -44.25 -18.07
C GLU A 246 26.98 -44.26 -18.96
N LYS A 247 27.37 -43.11 -19.53
CA LYS A 247 28.62 -42.97 -20.30
C LYS A 247 29.83 -43.42 -19.47
N LYS A 248 29.96 -42.95 -18.22
CA LYS A 248 31.04 -43.36 -17.30
C LYS A 248 31.04 -44.88 -17.05
N ARG A 249 29.86 -45.51 -16.85
CA ARG A 249 29.73 -46.96 -16.68
C ARG A 249 30.20 -47.73 -17.93
N LYS A 250 29.77 -47.31 -19.13
CA LYS A 250 30.18 -47.93 -20.41
C LYS A 250 31.69 -47.82 -20.61
N GLU A 251 32.28 -46.67 -20.30
CA GLU A 251 33.72 -46.44 -20.40
C GLU A 251 34.52 -47.35 -19.44
N LYS A 252 34.09 -47.46 -18.17
CA LYS A 252 34.68 -48.39 -17.19
C LYS A 252 34.66 -49.83 -17.71
N LYS A 253 33.51 -50.32 -18.20
CA LYS A 253 33.37 -51.66 -18.80
C LYS A 253 34.32 -51.86 -19.99
N ARG A 254 34.46 -50.87 -20.87
CA ARG A 254 35.39 -50.93 -22.02
C ARG A 254 36.85 -51.02 -21.56
N LYS A 255 37.26 -50.21 -20.57
CA LYS A 255 38.62 -50.26 -19.99
C LYS A 255 38.90 -51.62 -19.33
N GLU A 256 37.94 -52.18 -18.63
CA GLU A 256 38.07 -53.50 -18.00
C GLU A 256 38.21 -54.62 -19.03
N LYS A 257 37.38 -54.63 -20.09
CA LYS A 257 37.50 -55.59 -21.21
C LYS A 257 38.91 -55.52 -21.84
N LYS A 258 39.42 -54.32 -22.14
CA LYS A 258 40.78 -54.12 -22.66
C LYS A 258 41.87 -54.68 -21.72
N ARG A 259 41.74 -54.46 -20.40
CA ARG A 259 42.67 -55.01 -19.40
C ARG A 259 42.65 -56.54 -19.37
N LYS A 260 41.46 -57.16 -19.37
CA LYS A 260 41.31 -58.64 -19.41
C LYS A 260 41.91 -59.23 -20.69
N GLU A 261 41.69 -58.59 -21.83
CA GLU A 261 42.27 -59.01 -23.12
C GLU A 261 43.81 -58.94 -23.12
N LYS A 262 44.39 -57.83 -22.63
CA LYS A 262 45.85 -57.70 -22.46
C LYS A 262 46.43 -58.83 -21.59
N LYS A 263 45.82 -59.10 -20.42
CA LYS A 263 46.21 -60.22 -19.53
C LYS A 263 46.15 -61.57 -20.23
N ARG A 264 45.10 -61.83 -21.03
CA ARG A 264 44.95 -63.09 -21.80
C ARG A 264 46.05 -63.24 -22.86
N LYS A 265 46.34 -62.18 -23.62
CA LYS A 265 47.42 -62.16 -24.62
C LYS A 265 48.80 -62.40 -23.96
N GLU A 266 49.04 -61.79 -22.81
CA GLU A 266 50.27 -61.99 -22.04
C GLU A 266 50.43 -63.43 -21.54
N LYS A 267 49.37 -64.03 -20.96
CA LYS A 267 49.36 -65.44 -20.57
C LYS A 267 49.69 -66.37 -21.74
N LYS A 268 49.06 -66.17 -22.90
CA LYS A 268 49.34 -66.94 -24.14
C LYS A 268 50.80 -66.80 -24.58
N ARG A 269 51.37 -65.60 -24.54
CA ARG A 269 52.80 -65.36 -24.87
C ARG A 269 53.73 -66.11 -23.91
N LYS A 270 53.47 -66.03 -22.59
CA LYS A 270 54.24 -66.75 -21.56
C LYS A 270 54.17 -68.27 -21.75
N GLU A 271 52.99 -68.80 -22.08
CA GLU A 271 52.80 -70.23 -22.36
C GLU A 271 53.55 -70.69 -23.61
N LYS A 272 53.49 -69.91 -24.71
CA LYS A 272 54.25 -70.20 -25.95
C LYS A 272 55.75 -70.26 -25.66
N LYS A 273 56.30 -69.28 -24.93
CA LYS A 273 57.71 -69.26 -24.50
C LYS A 273 58.08 -70.50 -23.66
N ARG A 274 57.21 -70.93 -22.73
CA ARG A 274 57.44 -72.15 -21.92
C ARG A 274 57.48 -73.41 -22.79
N LYS A 275 56.53 -73.56 -23.73
CA LYS A 275 56.48 -74.69 -24.67
C LYS A 275 57.72 -74.75 -25.56
N GLU A 276 58.18 -73.60 -26.05
CA GLU A 276 59.39 -73.47 -26.86
C GLU A 276 60.66 -73.86 -26.09
N LYS A 277 60.84 -73.34 -24.85
CA LYS A 277 61.93 -73.76 -23.96
C LYS A 277 61.91 -75.28 -23.69
N LYS A 278 60.74 -75.89 -23.53
CA LYS A 278 60.60 -77.35 -23.34
C LYS A 278 61.02 -78.12 -24.60
N LYS A 279 60.63 -77.67 -25.79
CA LYS A 279 61.05 -78.25 -27.07
C LYS A 279 62.57 -78.14 -27.26
N GLU A 280 63.15 -77.00 -26.93
CA GLU A 280 64.59 -76.77 -27.01
C GLU A 280 65.37 -77.69 -26.06
N LYS A 281 64.93 -77.83 -24.80
CA LYS A 281 65.51 -78.79 -23.85
C LYS A 281 65.49 -80.22 -24.41
N LYS A 282 64.35 -80.68 -24.97
CA LYS A 282 64.23 -82.00 -25.61
C LYS A 282 65.19 -82.16 -26.81
N ARG A 283 65.36 -81.14 -27.65
CA ARG A 283 66.33 -81.15 -28.77
C ARG A 283 67.77 -81.28 -28.28
N LYS A 284 68.15 -80.50 -27.25
CA LYS A 284 69.47 -80.57 -26.62
C LYS A 284 69.74 -81.96 -26.02
N GLU A 285 68.74 -82.55 -25.37
CA GLU A 285 68.83 -83.91 -24.82
C GLU A 285 68.99 -84.98 -25.91
N LYS A 286 68.20 -84.93 -26.99
CA LYS A 286 68.36 -85.83 -28.15
C LYS A 286 69.78 -85.75 -28.73
N LYS A 287 70.31 -84.53 -28.96
CA LYS A 287 71.68 -84.32 -29.44
C LYS A 287 72.72 -84.94 -28.49
N ARG A 288 72.56 -84.77 -27.17
CA ARG A 288 73.44 -85.40 -26.16
C ARG A 288 73.39 -86.94 -26.24
N LYS A 289 72.20 -87.54 -26.32
CA LYS A 289 72.02 -89.00 -26.45
C LYS A 289 72.65 -89.54 -27.74
N GLU A 290 72.48 -88.82 -28.85
CA GLU A 290 73.10 -89.19 -30.14
C GLU A 290 74.63 -89.12 -30.08
N LYS A 291 75.19 -88.06 -29.49
CA LYS A 291 76.65 -87.93 -29.29
C LYS A 291 77.20 -89.10 -28.46
N LYS A 292 76.54 -89.46 -27.36
CA LYS A 292 76.88 -90.65 -26.55
C LYS A 292 76.82 -91.95 -27.37
N ARG A 293 75.80 -92.14 -28.22
CA ARG A 293 75.66 -93.32 -29.07
C ARG A 293 76.77 -93.42 -30.12
N LYS A 294 77.12 -92.30 -30.79
CA LYS A 294 78.24 -92.23 -31.74
C LYS A 294 79.58 -92.54 -31.05
N GLU A 295 79.78 -92.04 -29.84
CA GLU A 295 80.96 -92.34 -29.04
C GLU A 295 81.06 -93.82 -28.67
N LYS A 296 79.95 -94.43 -28.21
CA LYS A 296 79.87 -95.87 -27.91
C LYS A 296 80.22 -96.72 -29.16
N LYS A 297 79.66 -96.38 -30.32
CA LYS A 297 80.00 -97.02 -31.61
C LYS A 297 81.49 -96.87 -31.97
N ARG A 298 82.08 -95.67 -31.79
CA ARG A 298 83.53 -95.45 -32.02
C ARG A 298 84.39 -96.32 -31.10
N LYS A 299 84.06 -96.40 -29.81
CA LYS A 299 84.75 -97.26 -28.84
C LYS A 299 84.64 -98.75 -29.22
N GLU A 300 83.47 -99.18 -29.66
CA GLU A 300 83.24 -100.55 -30.13
C GLU A 300 84.04 -100.87 -31.40
N LYS A 301 84.06 -99.96 -32.39
CA LYS A 301 84.85 -100.11 -33.62
C LYS A 301 86.35 -100.22 -33.29
N LYS A 302 86.86 -99.36 -32.39
CA LYS A 302 88.23 -99.45 -31.87
C LYS A 302 88.50 -100.80 -31.16
N ARG A 303 87.56 -101.31 -30.36
CA ARG A 303 87.66 -102.65 -29.74
C ARG A 303 87.73 -103.77 -30.78
N LYS A 304 86.86 -103.75 -31.79
CA LYS A 304 86.84 -104.73 -32.89
C LYS A 304 88.13 -104.68 -33.72
N GLU A 305 88.64 -103.49 -33.99
CA GLU A 305 89.91 -103.28 -34.68
C GLU A 305 91.10 -103.78 -33.88
N LYS A 306 91.17 -103.50 -32.57
CA LYS A 306 92.16 -104.10 -31.66
C LYS A 306 92.10 -105.63 -31.68
N LYS A 307 90.89 -106.22 -31.65
CA LYS A 307 90.70 -107.69 -31.78
C LYS A 307 91.22 -108.20 -33.14
N ARG A 308 90.92 -107.52 -34.25
CA ARG A 308 91.42 -107.87 -35.60
C ARG A 308 92.94 -107.77 -35.68
N LYS A 309 93.56 -106.72 -35.11
CA LYS A 309 95.02 -106.57 -35.02
C LYS A 309 95.63 -107.73 -34.24
N LYS A 310 95.12 -108.06 -33.03
CA LYS A 310 95.56 -109.25 -32.28
C LYS A 310 95.42 -110.55 -33.08
N LYS A 311 94.33 -110.72 -33.86
CA LYS A 311 94.13 -111.90 -34.71
C LYS A 311 95.11 -111.94 -35.89
N ARG A 312 95.42 -110.79 -36.51
CA ARG A 312 96.48 -110.67 -37.53
C ARG A 312 97.86 -110.96 -36.95
N GLU A 313 98.16 -110.47 -35.76
CA GLU A 313 99.39 -110.76 -35.02
C GLU A 313 99.53 -112.26 -34.70
N LYS A 314 98.44 -112.89 -34.25
CA LYS A 314 98.38 -114.35 -34.03
C LYS A 314 98.68 -115.12 -35.32
N ARG A 315 98.05 -114.76 -36.44
CA ARG A 315 98.34 -115.34 -37.77
C ARG A 315 99.78 -115.09 -38.23
N ARG A 316 100.35 -113.93 -37.92
CA ARG A 316 101.75 -113.60 -38.24
C ARG A 316 102.72 -114.47 -37.44
N LYS A 317 102.39 -114.77 -36.17
CA LYS A 317 103.15 -115.72 -35.34
C LYS A 317 103.00 -117.17 -35.81
N GLU A 318 101.85 -117.56 -36.36
CA GLU A 318 101.64 -118.90 -36.95
C GLU A 318 102.41 -119.11 -38.27
N GLN A 319 102.77 -118.06 -39.02
CA GLN A 319 103.60 -118.15 -40.23
C GLN A 319 105.12 -118.17 -39.96
N LEU A 320 105.56 -118.04 -38.71
CA LEU A 320 106.96 -117.84 -38.32
C LEU A 320 107.56 -119.04 -37.56
N GLN A 321 107.04 -120.25 -37.75
CA GLN A 321 107.57 -121.49 -37.15
C GLN A 321 108.29 -122.34 -38.21
N PRO A 322 109.58 -122.68 -38.03
CA PRO A 322 110.35 -123.52 -38.94
C PRO A 322 110.25 -125.02 -38.59
N HIS A 323 110.18 -125.84 -39.64
CA HIS A 323 110.28 -127.31 -39.61
C HIS A 323 111.62 -127.81 -39.06
N PRO A 324 111.64 -128.96 -38.34
CA PRO A 324 112.81 -129.85 -38.30
C PRO A 324 112.51 -131.29 -38.81
N ARG A 325 113.59 -131.91 -39.30
CA ARG A 325 113.67 -133.20 -40.02
C ARG A 325 113.58 -134.45 -39.13
N HIS A 326 112.93 -135.45 -39.70
CA HIS A 326 113.10 -136.92 -39.64
C HIS A 326 113.81 -137.60 -38.46
N LYS A 327 113.14 -138.61 -37.90
CA LYS A 327 113.63 -140.00 -37.77
C LYS A 327 112.46 -140.99 -37.80
N ILE A 328 112.68 -142.10 -38.50
CA ILE A 328 111.77 -143.22 -38.76
C ILE A 328 111.93 -144.26 -37.64
N THR A 329 110.84 -144.80 -37.12
CA THR A 329 110.70 -146.22 -36.70
C THR A 329 109.22 -146.61 -36.67
N GLU A 330 108.98 -147.87 -36.98
CA GLU A 330 107.73 -148.53 -37.35
C GLU A 330 106.73 -148.78 -36.20
N SER A 331 105.50 -149.07 -36.62
CA SER A 331 104.70 -150.24 -36.20
C SER A 331 103.43 -150.01 -35.36
N GLN A 332 102.35 -150.58 -35.93
CA GLN A 332 101.16 -151.16 -35.32
C GLN A 332 99.91 -150.31 -34.96
N ASN A 333 98.92 -150.44 -35.86
CA ASN A 333 97.58 -151.01 -35.63
C ASN A 333 96.74 -150.54 -34.44
N GLY A 334 95.52 -150.08 -34.75
CA GLY A 334 94.42 -150.03 -33.77
C GLY A 334 93.14 -149.40 -34.29
N ARG A 335 92.20 -150.24 -34.71
CA ARG A 335 90.84 -149.95 -35.22
C ARG A 335 89.87 -149.46 -34.15
N GLY A 336 88.75 -148.84 -34.58
CA GLY A 336 87.46 -148.79 -33.86
C GLY A 336 86.79 -147.41 -33.91
N TRP A 337 85.93 -147.07 -34.88
CA TRP A 337 84.48 -147.35 -35.03
C TRP A 337 83.51 -146.74 -33.99
N LYS A 338 82.44 -146.15 -34.56
CA LYS A 338 81.11 -145.73 -34.06
C LYS A 338 80.94 -144.29 -33.53
N GLY A 339 79.95 -143.59 -34.13
CA GLY A 339 79.30 -142.37 -33.61
C GLY A 339 78.43 -142.65 -32.36
N PRO A 340 77.33 -141.93 -32.05
CA PRO A 340 76.51 -141.06 -32.92
C PRO A 340 75.88 -139.80 -32.24
N LEU A 341 75.10 -139.04 -33.04
CA LEU A 341 73.80 -138.37 -32.80
C LEU A 341 73.47 -137.47 -31.56
N GLU A 342 72.60 -136.49 -31.87
CA GLU A 342 71.46 -135.91 -31.08
C GLU A 342 71.55 -134.55 -30.33
N ILE A 343 70.59 -133.65 -30.69
CA ILE A 343 69.63 -132.85 -29.86
C ILE A 343 70.22 -131.70 -28.98
N ILE A 344 69.74 -130.44 -28.85
CA ILE A 344 68.50 -129.64 -29.09
C ILE A 344 68.85 -128.33 -29.84
#